data_AF-A0A532USN5-F1
#
_entry.id   AF-A0A532USN5-F1
#
_cell.length_a   1.000
_cell.length_b   1.000
_cell.length_c   1.000
_cell.angle_alpha   90.00
_cell.angle_beta   90.00
_cell.angle_gamma   90.00
#
_symmetry.space_group_name_H-M   'P 1'
#
loop_
_entity.id
_entity.type
_entity.pdbx_description
1 polymer ?
#
loop_
_entity_poly.entity_id
_entity_poly.type
_entity_poly.pdbx_seq_one_letter_code
_entity_poly.pdbx_strand_id
1 'polypeptide(L)'
;MEVILVDNKALAEELEALQFALKTEQDGYAYYSDASSRTNHAVAKRFFASLADDEKEHISLIKEFHASMQESPEGSEVQLPDLPGDPRKSLVTIFEEAKKEIDHNVPADTGILGVYRHAMDLEDKAAKYYEQRRDASPFERARKFFDWLFHFENYHYQMISDSLSYLENPEQWYQDYERSIFEG
;
A
#
# COMPACT_ATOMS: atom_id res chain seq x y z
N MET A 1 -5.84 -6.45 42.77
CA MET A 1 -4.79 -7.12 41.97
C MET A 1 -5.40 -7.42 40.61
N GLU A 2 -5.65 -6.38 39.84
CA GLU A 2 -6.47 -6.44 38.61
C GLU A 2 -5.78 -5.72 37.44
N VAL A 3 -4.65 -5.03 37.72
CA VAL A 3 -3.93 -4.18 36.77
C VAL A 3 -2.97 -4.99 35.87
N ILE A 4 -2.52 -6.18 36.29
CA ILE A 4 -1.48 -6.94 35.56
C ILE A 4 -2.05 -7.86 34.46
N LEU A 5 -3.35 -8.21 34.52
CA LEU A 5 -3.96 -9.13 33.55
C LEU A 5 -4.49 -8.44 32.28
N VAL A 6 -4.83 -7.16 32.36
CA VAL A 6 -5.40 -6.39 31.24
C VAL A 6 -4.33 -6.07 30.19
N ASP A 7 -3.12 -5.71 30.64
CA ASP A 7 -2.00 -5.36 29.74
C ASP A 7 -1.53 -6.55 28.90
N ASN A 8 -1.61 -7.76 29.43
CA ASN A 8 -1.13 -8.96 28.73
C ASN A 8 -2.12 -9.43 27.63
N LYS A 9 -3.43 -9.26 27.85
CA LYS A 9 -4.45 -9.59 26.83
C LYS A 9 -4.44 -8.59 25.68
N ALA A 10 -4.43 -7.30 25.99
CA ALA A 10 -4.39 -6.25 24.98
C ALA A 10 -3.12 -6.36 24.12
N LEU A 11 -1.96 -6.63 24.74
CA LEU A 11 -0.72 -6.85 24.00
C LEU A 11 -0.81 -8.06 23.08
N ALA A 12 -1.33 -9.19 23.56
CA ALA A 12 -1.49 -10.39 22.73
C ALA A 12 -2.38 -10.11 21.50
N GLU A 13 -3.47 -9.38 21.66
CA GLU A 13 -4.35 -8.97 20.56
C GLU A 13 -3.62 -8.08 19.54
N GLU A 14 -2.74 -7.17 19.98
CA GLU A 14 -1.95 -6.37 19.04
C GLU A 14 -0.91 -7.18 18.28
N LEU A 15 -0.25 -8.13 18.95
CA LEU A 15 0.72 -9.00 18.31
C LEU A 15 0.04 -9.89 17.26
N GLU A 16 -1.14 -10.43 17.56
CA GLU A 16 -1.97 -11.15 16.58
C GLU A 16 -2.39 -10.24 15.42
N ALA A 17 -2.79 -9.00 15.70
CA ALA A 17 -3.17 -8.05 14.66
C ALA A 17 -2.00 -7.69 13.72
N LEU A 18 -0.79 -7.55 14.27
CA LEU A 18 0.44 -7.32 13.50
C LEU A 18 0.87 -8.55 12.70
N GLN A 19 0.63 -9.77 13.20
CA GLN A 19 0.84 -10.99 12.41
C GLN A 19 -0.14 -11.10 11.24
N PHE A 20 -1.38 -10.68 11.44
CA PHE A 20 -2.35 -10.60 10.36
C PHE A 20 -1.96 -9.53 9.32
N ALA A 21 -1.52 -8.35 9.76
CA ALA A 21 -0.98 -7.31 8.87
C ALA A 21 0.21 -7.85 8.06
N LEU A 22 1.17 -8.50 8.72
CA LEU A 22 2.33 -9.11 8.08
C LEU A 22 1.92 -10.11 6.99
N LYS A 23 0.89 -10.92 7.25
CA LYS A 23 0.37 -11.88 6.28
C LYS A 23 -0.31 -11.17 5.11
N THR A 24 -1.04 -10.09 5.37
CA THR A 24 -1.69 -9.26 4.36
C THR A 24 -0.66 -8.70 3.38
N GLU A 25 0.42 -8.09 3.87
CA GLU A 25 1.46 -7.52 2.97
C GLU A 25 2.28 -8.59 2.25
N GLN A 26 2.46 -9.77 2.87
CA GLN A 26 3.09 -10.90 2.16
C GLN A 26 2.22 -11.39 0.99
N ASP A 27 0.91 -11.41 1.17
CA ASP A 27 -0.03 -11.80 0.12
C ASP A 27 -0.13 -10.71 -0.95
N GLY A 28 -0.12 -9.43 -0.57
CA GLY A 28 -0.01 -8.27 -1.48
C GLY A 28 1.27 -8.29 -2.31
N TYR A 29 2.43 -8.47 -1.66
CA TYR A 29 3.72 -8.62 -2.31
C TYR A 29 3.73 -9.74 -3.36
N ALA A 30 3.20 -10.91 -2.99
CA ALA A 30 3.12 -12.06 -3.89
C ALA A 30 2.19 -11.76 -5.08
N TYR A 31 1.05 -11.12 -4.82
CA TYR A 31 0.09 -10.73 -5.84
C TYR A 31 0.68 -9.73 -6.84
N TYR A 32 1.32 -8.66 -6.37
CA TYR A 32 1.92 -7.64 -7.23
C TYR A 32 3.14 -8.14 -7.99
N SER A 33 3.98 -8.97 -7.37
CA SER A 33 5.10 -9.63 -8.06
C SER A 33 4.60 -10.51 -9.21
N ASP A 34 3.56 -11.31 -8.97
CA ASP A 34 2.95 -12.18 -9.98
C ASP A 34 2.28 -11.34 -11.10
N ALA A 35 1.53 -10.30 -10.75
CA ALA A 35 0.92 -9.38 -11.70
C ALA A 35 1.96 -8.70 -12.62
N SER A 36 3.05 -8.18 -12.05
CA SER A 36 4.17 -7.59 -12.79
C SER A 36 4.82 -8.60 -13.74
N SER A 37 5.01 -9.85 -13.29
CA SER A 37 5.69 -10.89 -14.08
C SER A 37 4.87 -11.39 -15.28
N ARG A 38 3.53 -11.39 -15.19
CA ARG A 38 2.64 -11.97 -16.21
C ARG A 38 2.18 -10.97 -17.27
N THR A 39 2.27 -9.67 -17.00
CA THR A 39 1.83 -8.65 -17.95
C THR A 39 2.94 -8.28 -18.93
N ASN A 40 2.56 -8.11 -20.20
CA ASN A 40 3.44 -7.55 -21.23
C ASN A 40 3.25 -6.03 -21.40
N HIS A 41 2.26 -5.44 -20.70
CA HIS A 41 2.03 -4.00 -20.77
C HIS A 41 3.05 -3.27 -19.90
N ALA A 42 3.93 -2.48 -20.51
CA ALA A 42 5.08 -1.85 -19.84
C ALA A 42 4.69 -1.01 -18.61
N VAL A 43 3.63 -0.19 -18.72
CA VAL A 43 3.12 0.61 -17.59
C VAL A 43 2.66 -0.29 -16.44
N ALA A 44 1.77 -1.25 -16.69
CA ALA A 44 1.27 -2.14 -15.66
C ALA A 44 2.40 -2.97 -15.03
N LYS A 45 3.37 -3.43 -15.83
CA LYS A 45 4.54 -4.16 -15.33
C LYS A 45 5.32 -3.35 -14.31
N ARG A 46 5.67 -2.10 -14.66
CA ARG A 46 6.42 -1.19 -13.79
C ARG A 46 5.61 -0.76 -12.58
N PHE A 47 4.33 -0.50 -12.76
CA PHE A 47 3.42 -0.13 -11.70
C PHE A 47 3.27 -1.23 -10.64
N PHE A 48 3.00 -2.47 -11.06
CA PHE A 48 2.93 -3.58 -10.09
C PHE A 48 4.30 -3.93 -9.50
N ALA A 49 5.40 -3.67 -10.21
CA ALA A 49 6.73 -3.82 -9.62
C ALA A 49 6.97 -2.80 -8.50
N SER A 50 6.53 -1.54 -8.65
CA SER A 50 6.68 -0.53 -7.60
C SER A 50 5.87 -0.88 -6.36
N LEU A 51 4.59 -1.27 -6.53
CA LEU A 51 3.78 -1.74 -5.39
C LEU A 51 4.44 -2.94 -4.69
N ALA A 52 4.97 -3.91 -5.45
CA ALA A 52 5.69 -5.04 -4.87
C ALA A 52 7.00 -4.65 -4.16
N ASP A 53 7.57 -3.47 -4.42
CA ASP A 53 8.73 -2.97 -3.68
C ASP A 53 8.28 -2.27 -2.39
N ASP A 54 7.19 -1.50 -2.43
CA ASP A 54 6.56 -0.88 -1.25
C ASP A 54 6.13 -1.96 -0.23
N GLU A 55 5.48 -3.04 -0.68
CA GLU A 55 5.08 -4.14 0.22
C GLU A 55 6.26 -4.84 0.91
N LYS A 56 7.43 -4.91 0.26
CA LYS A 56 8.62 -5.48 0.92
C LYS A 56 9.05 -4.61 2.09
N GLU A 57 8.96 -3.29 1.94
CA GLU A 57 9.28 -2.34 2.99
C GLU A 57 8.27 -2.45 4.15
N HIS A 58 6.97 -2.51 3.84
CA HIS A 58 5.92 -2.72 4.84
C HIS A 58 6.16 -4.01 5.64
N ILE A 59 6.42 -5.13 4.96
CA ILE A 59 6.76 -6.42 5.59
C ILE A 59 7.95 -6.30 6.56
N SER A 60 8.98 -5.56 6.17
CA SER A 60 10.17 -5.36 7.01
C SER A 60 9.82 -4.57 8.27
N LEU A 61 9.14 -3.44 8.10
CA LEU A 61 8.73 -2.57 9.19
C LEU A 61 7.76 -3.25 10.16
N ILE A 62 6.80 -4.05 9.66
CA ILE A 62 5.87 -4.81 10.49
C ILE A 62 6.63 -5.83 11.35
N LYS A 63 7.63 -6.53 10.80
CA LYS A 63 8.44 -7.48 11.57
C LYS A 63 9.23 -6.80 12.67
N GLU A 64 9.89 -5.68 12.36
CA GLU A 64 10.64 -4.89 13.33
C GLU A 64 9.73 -4.34 14.43
N PHE A 65 8.59 -3.78 14.04
CA PHE A 65 7.63 -3.22 14.99
C PHE A 65 7.01 -4.30 15.89
N HIS A 66 6.60 -5.44 15.32
CA HIS A 66 6.09 -6.59 16.07
C HIS A 66 7.12 -7.06 17.11
N ALA A 67 8.38 -7.27 16.72
CA ALA A 67 9.43 -7.65 17.66
C ALA A 67 9.61 -6.60 18.77
N SER A 68 9.59 -5.31 18.43
CA SER A 68 9.69 -4.22 19.42
C SER A 68 8.52 -4.20 20.40
N MET A 69 7.30 -4.51 19.95
CA MET A 69 6.11 -4.59 20.80
C MET A 69 6.17 -5.79 21.76
N GLN A 70 6.75 -6.90 21.32
CA GLN A 70 6.99 -8.07 22.19
C GLN A 70 8.00 -7.77 23.30
N GLU A 71 9.05 -7.01 22.99
CA GLU A 71 10.09 -6.66 23.96
C GLU A 71 9.63 -5.59 24.95
N SER A 72 8.99 -4.53 24.45
CA SER A 72 8.52 -3.41 25.27
C SER A 72 7.34 -2.72 24.61
N PRO A 73 6.10 -2.96 25.06
CA PRO A 73 4.90 -2.30 24.53
C PRO A 73 4.95 -0.77 24.71
N GLU A 74 5.57 -0.29 25.79
CA GLU A 74 5.76 1.13 26.12
C GLU A 74 7.13 1.68 25.67
N GLY A 75 7.83 0.98 24.77
CA GLY A 75 9.14 1.35 24.28
C GLY A 75 9.17 2.62 23.41
N SER A 76 10.32 2.93 22.82
CA SER A 76 10.45 4.05 21.90
C SER A 76 9.65 3.84 20.61
N GLU A 77 9.24 4.93 19.97
CA GLU A 77 8.61 4.89 18.64
C GLU A 77 9.55 4.32 17.59
N VAL A 78 8.99 3.58 16.62
CA VAL A 78 9.72 3.17 15.42
C VAL A 78 9.77 4.37 14.47
N GLN A 79 10.91 4.54 13.81
CA GLN A 79 11.05 5.54 12.76
C GLN A 79 10.31 5.04 11.53
N LEU A 80 9.23 5.73 11.18
CA LEU A 80 8.41 5.39 10.03
C LEU A 80 8.79 6.31 8.86
N PRO A 81 8.93 5.78 7.65
CA PRO A 81 9.10 6.60 6.45
C PRO A 81 7.93 7.57 6.28
N ASP A 82 8.21 8.76 5.76
CA ASP A 82 7.15 9.65 5.30
C ASP A 82 6.40 9.02 4.13
N LEU A 83 5.09 9.28 4.04
CA LEU A 83 4.33 8.95 2.84
C LEU A 83 4.99 9.65 1.63
N PRO A 84 5.00 8.99 0.46
CA PRO A 84 5.30 9.69 -0.78
C PRO A 84 4.32 10.86 -0.95
N GLY A 85 4.74 11.87 -1.72
CA GLY A 85 3.94 13.08 -1.93
C GLY A 85 2.65 12.83 -2.72
N ASP A 86 2.45 13.54 -3.81
CA ASP A 86 1.25 13.36 -4.64
C ASP A 86 1.32 12.01 -5.40
N PRO A 87 0.34 11.08 -5.22
CA PRO A 87 0.28 9.82 -5.96
C PRO A 87 0.41 9.99 -7.48
N ARG A 88 -0.18 11.05 -8.03
CA ARG A 88 -0.19 11.32 -9.46
C ARG A 88 1.20 11.69 -9.99
N LYS A 89 2.04 12.35 -9.19
CA LYS A 89 3.43 12.64 -9.56
C LYS A 89 4.27 11.35 -9.63
N SER A 90 4.07 10.43 -8.70
CA SER A 90 4.71 9.12 -8.72
C SER A 90 4.30 8.33 -9.96
N LEU A 91 3.01 8.35 -10.32
CA LEU A 91 2.50 7.73 -11.54
C LEU A 91 3.09 8.33 -12.82
N VAL A 92 3.19 9.66 -12.93
CA VAL A 92 3.83 10.32 -14.09
C VAL A 92 5.24 9.77 -14.30
N THR A 93 6.01 9.64 -13.21
CA THR A 93 7.38 9.09 -13.27
C THR A 93 7.37 7.65 -13.81
N ILE A 94 6.49 6.78 -13.27
CA ILE A 94 6.32 5.40 -13.75
C ILE A 94 5.95 5.36 -15.23
N PHE A 95 5.01 6.21 -15.68
CA PHE A 95 4.55 6.25 -17.07
C PHE A 95 5.65 6.73 -18.02
N GLU A 96 6.40 7.76 -17.64
CA GLU A 96 7.54 8.28 -18.42
C GLU A 96 8.67 7.26 -18.53
N GLU A 97 8.94 6.50 -17.47
CA GLU A 97 9.91 5.42 -17.51
C GLU A 97 9.44 4.25 -18.37
N ALA A 98 8.16 3.88 -18.28
CA ALA A 98 7.58 2.84 -19.13
C ALA A 98 7.64 3.20 -20.61
N LYS A 99 7.45 4.48 -20.96
CA LYS A 99 7.59 5.01 -22.34
C LYS A 99 9.03 4.95 -22.89
N LYS A 100 10.03 4.62 -22.07
CA LYS A 100 11.42 4.43 -22.51
C LYS A 100 11.70 2.97 -22.90
N GLU A 101 10.80 2.03 -22.59
CA GLU A 101 10.92 0.60 -22.90
C GLU A 101 10.02 0.23 -24.10
N ILE A 102 10.60 -0.43 -25.12
CA ILE A 102 10.00 -0.66 -26.45
C ILE A 102 8.62 -1.36 -26.45
N ASP A 103 7.80 -0.92 -27.42
CA ASP A 103 6.45 -1.30 -27.87
C ASP A 103 5.26 -0.85 -27.00
N HIS A 104 5.02 0.46 -27.03
CA HIS A 104 3.97 1.17 -26.28
C HIS A 104 2.54 0.97 -26.79
N ASN A 105 2.34 0.09 -27.78
CA ASN A 105 1.08 -0.02 -28.52
C ASN A 105 0.31 -1.33 -28.24
N VAL A 106 0.61 -2.04 -27.15
CA VAL A 106 -0.26 -3.11 -26.68
C VAL A 106 -1.39 -2.47 -25.87
N PRO A 107 -2.64 -2.45 -26.37
CA PRO A 107 -3.75 -1.95 -25.57
C PRO A 107 -3.91 -2.78 -24.30
N ALA A 108 -4.31 -2.15 -23.20
CA ALA A 108 -4.71 -2.88 -22.01
C ALA A 108 -5.91 -3.79 -22.36
N ASP A 109 -5.78 -5.09 -22.08
CA ASP A 109 -6.87 -6.05 -22.26
C ASP A 109 -7.78 -6.12 -21.01
N THR A 110 -8.93 -6.79 -21.12
CA THR A 110 -9.85 -6.94 -19.98
C THR A 110 -9.26 -7.72 -18.81
N GLY A 111 -8.24 -8.55 -19.06
CA GLY A 111 -7.55 -9.33 -18.03
C GLY A 111 -6.75 -8.41 -17.11
N ILE A 112 -5.92 -7.53 -17.68
CA ILE A 112 -5.14 -6.58 -16.89
C ILE A 112 -6.03 -5.61 -16.12
N LEU A 113 -7.12 -5.10 -16.71
CA LEU A 113 -8.08 -4.25 -15.98
C LEU A 113 -8.74 -4.98 -14.80
N GLY A 114 -8.93 -6.30 -14.92
CA GLY A 114 -9.41 -7.15 -13.83
C GLY A 114 -8.42 -7.24 -12.66
N VAL A 115 -7.11 -7.31 -12.96
CA VAL A 115 -6.04 -7.31 -11.94
C VAL A 115 -6.05 -6.00 -11.15
N TYR A 116 -6.17 -4.86 -11.83
CA TYR A 116 -6.26 -3.55 -11.17
C TYR A 116 -7.47 -3.45 -10.23
N ARG A 117 -8.66 -3.87 -10.68
CA ARG A 117 -9.86 -3.85 -9.83
C ARG A 117 -9.73 -4.74 -8.60
N HIS A 118 -9.07 -5.89 -8.73
CA HIS A 118 -8.83 -6.75 -7.57
C HIS A 118 -7.79 -6.13 -6.62
N ALA A 119 -6.73 -5.53 -7.15
CA ALA A 119 -5.75 -4.79 -6.35
C ALA A 119 -6.42 -3.68 -5.52
N MET A 120 -7.32 -2.88 -6.12
CA MET A 120 -8.09 -1.87 -5.38
C MET A 120 -8.91 -2.46 -4.22
N ASP A 121 -9.49 -3.65 -4.40
CA ASP A 121 -10.25 -4.34 -3.35
C ASP A 121 -9.33 -4.88 -2.23
N LEU A 122 -8.11 -5.30 -2.56
CA LEU A 122 -7.09 -5.67 -1.57
C LEU A 122 -6.70 -4.46 -0.72
N GLU A 123 -6.34 -3.35 -1.36
CA GLU A 123 -5.93 -2.11 -0.66
C GLU A 123 -7.04 -1.53 0.21
N ASP A 124 -8.27 -1.45 -0.31
CA ASP A 124 -9.42 -0.93 0.45
C ASP A 124 -9.71 -1.79 1.69
N LYS A 125 -9.55 -3.11 1.60
CA LYS A 125 -9.71 -4.02 2.74
C LYS A 125 -8.59 -3.87 3.76
N ALA A 126 -7.34 -3.76 3.30
CA ALA A 126 -6.18 -3.57 4.16
C ALA A 126 -6.30 -2.23 4.91
N ALA A 127 -6.54 -1.13 4.19
CA ALA A 127 -6.77 0.19 4.77
C ALA A 127 -7.87 0.17 5.85
N LYS A 128 -9.04 -0.41 5.54
CA LYS A 128 -10.14 -0.52 6.52
C LYS A 128 -9.75 -1.33 7.76
N TYR A 129 -9.00 -2.41 7.59
CA TYR A 129 -8.52 -3.19 8.71
C TYR A 129 -7.56 -2.37 9.58
N TYR A 130 -6.60 -1.66 8.97
CA TYR A 130 -5.64 -0.83 9.70
C TYR A 130 -6.30 0.36 10.40
N GLU A 131 -7.29 0.99 9.78
CA GLU A 131 -8.13 2.02 10.42
C GLU A 131 -8.80 1.49 11.70
N GLN A 132 -9.42 0.31 11.61
CA GLN A 132 -10.07 -0.32 12.76
C GLN A 132 -9.07 -0.66 13.87
N ARG A 133 -7.87 -1.13 13.52
CA ARG A 133 -6.81 -1.44 14.49
C ARG A 133 -6.27 -0.17 15.14
N ARG A 134 -6.05 0.90 14.38
CA ARG A 134 -5.67 2.23 14.91
C ARG A 134 -6.70 2.72 15.92
N ASP A 135 -7.98 2.61 15.62
CA ASP A 135 -9.03 3.16 16.48
C ASP A 135 -9.29 2.31 17.74
N ALA A 136 -9.06 1.00 17.65
CA ALA A 136 -9.27 0.07 18.76
C ALA A 136 -8.07 -0.08 19.70
N SER A 137 -6.84 0.22 19.25
CA SER A 137 -5.65 -0.10 20.02
C SER A 137 -5.47 0.79 21.27
N PRO A 138 -5.21 0.20 22.45
CA PRO A 138 -4.89 0.98 23.65
C PRO A 138 -3.44 1.50 23.66
N PHE A 139 -2.58 1.03 22.76
CA PHE A 139 -1.17 1.41 22.71
C PHE A 139 -0.95 2.50 21.66
N GLU A 140 -0.52 3.70 22.09
CA GLU A 140 -0.22 4.83 21.19
C GLU A 140 0.72 4.44 20.04
N ARG A 141 1.73 3.61 20.33
CA ARG A 141 2.70 3.14 19.32
C ARG A 141 2.02 2.30 18.24
N ALA A 142 1.13 1.39 18.63
CA ALA A 142 0.37 0.58 17.68
C ALA A 142 -0.60 1.45 16.88
N ARG A 143 -1.26 2.43 17.52
CA ARG A 143 -2.11 3.40 16.82
C ARG A 143 -1.34 4.13 15.72
N LYS A 144 -0.18 4.70 16.03
CA LYS A 144 0.67 5.39 15.04
C LYS A 144 1.12 4.47 13.91
N PHE A 145 1.50 3.24 14.24
CA PHE A 145 1.95 2.27 13.24
C PHE A 145 0.81 1.85 12.29
N PHE A 146 -0.38 1.56 12.82
CA PHE A 146 -1.54 1.24 11.99
C PHE A 146 -2.07 2.45 11.22
N ASP A 147 -1.95 3.66 11.76
CA ASP A 147 -2.28 4.90 11.04
C ASP A 147 -1.37 5.10 9.83
N TRP A 148 -0.07 4.81 10.00
CA TRP A 148 0.89 4.83 8.91
C TRP A 148 0.53 3.83 7.80
N LEU A 149 0.29 2.55 8.14
CA LEU A 149 -0.16 1.54 7.17
C LEU A 149 -1.47 1.97 6.48
N PHE A 150 -2.45 2.46 7.25
CA PHE A 150 -3.71 2.97 6.71
C PHE A 150 -3.50 4.04 5.65
N HIS A 151 -2.59 4.98 5.89
CA HIS A 151 -2.32 6.03 4.92
C HIS A 151 -1.57 5.51 3.68
N PHE A 152 -0.65 4.55 3.86
CA PHE A 152 0.06 3.91 2.74
C PHE A 152 -0.90 3.12 1.84
N GLU A 153 -1.80 2.30 2.40
CA GLU A 153 -2.73 1.53 1.57
C GLU A 153 -3.79 2.42 0.88
N ASN A 154 -4.19 3.53 1.51
CA ASN A 154 -5.02 4.53 0.80
C ASN A 154 -4.26 5.23 -0.32
N TYR A 155 -2.96 5.44 -0.15
CA TYR A 155 -2.09 5.98 -1.19
C TYR A 155 -1.95 4.99 -2.36
N HIS A 156 -1.72 3.70 -2.07
CA HIS A 156 -1.73 2.63 -3.07
C HIS A 156 -3.07 2.54 -3.80
N TYR A 157 -4.20 2.55 -3.08
CA TYR A 157 -5.53 2.56 -3.68
C TYR A 157 -5.70 3.69 -4.70
N GLN A 158 -5.29 4.91 -4.35
CA GLN A 158 -5.35 6.07 -5.25
C GLN A 158 -4.45 5.86 -6.47
N MET A 159 -3.21 5.39 -6.27
CA MET A 159 -2.31 5.09 -7.38
C MET A 159 -2.89 4.02 -8.33
N ILE A 160 -3.51 2.97 -7.80
CA ILE A 160 -4.11 1.89 -8.60
C ILE A 160 -5.32 2.44 -9.37
N SER A 161 -6.18 3.23 -8.72
CA SER A 161 -7.35 3.85 -9.36
C SER A 161 -6.95 4.79 -10.50
N ASP A 162 -5.96 5.65 -10.27
CA ASP A 162 -5.48 6.61 -11.27
C ASP A 162 -4.74 5.91 -12.41
N SER A 163 -3.96 4.87 -12.10
CA SER A 163 -3.28 4.04 -13.11
C SER A 163 -4.28 3.24 -13.96
N LEU A 164 -5.36 2.73 -13.36
CA LEU A 164 -6.47 2.13 -14.10
C LEU A 164 -7.13 3.14 -15.05
N SER A 165 -7.42 4.35 -14.56
CA SER A 165 -8.00 5.42 -15.38
C SER A 165 -7.08 5.80 -16.56
N TYR A 166 -5.76 5.83 -16.32
CA TYR A 166 -4.76 6.02 -17.37
C TYR A 166 -4.82 4.88 -18.41
N LEU A 167 -4.90 3.62 -18.00
CA LEU A 167 -4.97 2.49 -18.93
C LEU A 167 -6.25 2.49 -19.79
N GLU A 168 -7.35 3.02 -19.25
CA GLU A 168 -8.62 3.14 -19.96
C GLU A 168 -8.61 4.30 -20.97
N ASN A 169 -8.07 5.46 -20.58
CA ASN A 169 -7.97 6.63 -21.45
C ASN A 169 -6.78 7.54 -21.08
N PRO A 170 -5.58 7.29 -21.65
CA PRO A 170 -4.38 8.07 -21.35
C PRO A 170 -4.52 9.56 -21.68
N GLU A 171 -5.22 9.91 -22.78
CA GLU A 171 -5.37 11.29 -23.23
C GLU A 171 -6.22 12.10 -22.25
N GLN A 172 -7.36 11.54 -21.83
CA GLN A 172 -8.21 12.18 -20.81
C GLN A 172 -7.49 12.32 -19.48
N TRP A 173 -6.76 11.29 -19.05
CA TRP A 173 -6.01 11.33 -17.80
C TRP A 173 -5.01 12.49 -17.74
N TYR A 174 -4.24 12.71 -18.82
CA TYR A 174 -3.30 13.84 -18.87
C TYR A 174 -4.00 15.19 -18.85
N GLN A 175 -5.15 15.34 -19.52
CA GLN A 175 -5.93 16.58 -19.49
C GLN A 175 -6.39 16.92 -18.07
N ASP A 176 -6.89 15.92 -17.33
CA ASP A 176 -7.37 16.09 -15.96
C ASP A 176 -6.21 16.38 -14.99
N TYR A 177 -5.09 15.70 -15.17
CA TYR A 177 -3.87 15.94 -14.40
C TYR A 177 -3.36 17.38 -14.59
N GLU A 178 -3.18 17.84 -15.84
CA GLU A 178 -2.73 19.19 -16.14
C GLU A 178 -3.66 20.24 -15.55
N ARG A 179 -4.97 20.07 -15.72
CA ARG A 179 -5.98 20.96 -15.13
C ARG A 179 -5.84 21.10 -13.62
N SER A 180 -5.65 19.98 -12.92
CA SER A 180 -5.52 19.98 -11.47
C SER A 180 -4.27 20.70 -10.96
N ILE A 181 -3.20 20.76 -11.76
CA ILE A 181 -1.99 21.54 -11.45
C ILE A 181 -2.26 23.05 -11.57
N PHE A 182 -3.09 23.47 -12.51
CA PHE A 182 -3.40 24.89 -12.72
C PHE A 182 -4.49 25.42 -11.78
N GLU A 183 -5.37 24.56 -11.28
CA GLU A 183 -6.50 24.92 -10.41
C GLU A 183 -6.21 24.74 -8.90
N GLY A 184 -5.10 24.08 -8.54
CA GLY A 184 -4.63 23.89 -7.16
C GLY A 184 -3.58 24.91 -6.71
#